data_AF-A0A535DLD5-F1
#
_entry.id   AF-A0A535DLD5-F1
#
_cell.length_a   1.000
_cell.length_b   1.000
_cell.length_c   1.000
_cell.angle_alpha   90.00
_cell.angle_beta   90.00
_cell.angle_gamma   90.00
#
_symmetry.space_group_name_H-M   'P 1'
#
loop_
_entity.id
_entity.type
_entity.pdbx_description
1 polymer ?
#
loop_
_entity_poly.entity_id
_entity_poly.type
_entity_poly.pdbx_seq_one_letter_code
_entity_poly.pdbx_strand_id
1 'polypeptide(L)'
;LLPGFDPYLMGHSSRDHLFDAQYRWRVSRIAGWISPVVLLDGRVVATWTHQPARANLVVSVTPFRRLTAATMKQVNGRAQEIASALGLSGAVAKVAV
;
A
#
# COMPACT_ATOMS: atom_id res chain seq x y z
N LEU A 1 -4.85 3.62 0.77
CA LEU A 1 -3.44 3.25 1.02
C LEU A 1 -3.26 3.29 2.52
N LEU A 2 -2.87 2.18 3.15
CA LEU A 2 -2.56 2.17 4.58
C LEU A 2 -1.04 2.15 4.76
N PRO A 3 -0.49 2.96 5.69
CA PRO A 3 0.93 2.96 6.00
C PRO A 3 1.37 1.63 6.62
N GLY A 4 2.68 1.47 6.78
CA GLY A 4 3.23 0.37 7.57
C GLY A 4 2.73 0.47 9.02
N PHE A 5 2.54 -0.67 9.67
CA PHE A 5 2.04 -0.76 11.05
C PHE A 5 0.69 -0.10 11.31
N ASP A 6 -0.13 0.10 10.27
CA ASP A 6 -1.48 0.66 10.42
C ASP A 6 -2.32 -0.14 11.44
N PRO A 7 -3.08 0.51 12.34
CA PRO A 7 -3.91 -0.17 13.33
C PRO A 7 -4.87 -1.21 12.75
N TYR A 8 -5.37 -1.00 11.52
CA TYR A 8 -6.21 -1.99 10.83
C TYR A 8 -5.48 -3.32 10.61
N LEU A 9 -4.16 -3.30 10.40
CA LEU A 9 -3.35 -4.51 10.29
C LEU A 9 -2.93 -5.05 11.66
N MET A 10 -2.92 -4.22 12.71
CA MET A 10 -2.36 -4.56 14.02
C MET A 10 -3.41 -5.04 15.02
N GLY A 11 -4.66 -4.62 14.88
CA GLY A 11 -5.75 -4.86 15.84
C GLY A 11 -6.33 -6.27 15.89
N HIS A 12 -5.65 -7.26 15.31
CA HIS A 12 -6.16 -8.62 15.19
C HIS A 12 -5.16 -9.66 15.70
N SER A 13 -5.67 -10.69 16.40
CA SER A 13 -4.89 -11.83 16.86
C SER A 13 -4.27 -12.63 15.71
N SER A 14 -5.00 -12.72 14.59
CA SER A 14 -4.50 -13.22 13.30
C SER A 14 -4.90 -12.28 12.15
N ARG A 15 -4.08 -12.28 11.09
CA ARG A 15 -4.26 -11.47 9.87
C ARG A 15 -4.75 -12.29 8.68
N ASP A 16 -5.04 -13.58 8.86
CA ASP A 16 -5.36 -14.50 7.76
C ASP A 16 -6.67 -14.16 7.03
N HIS A 17 -7.54 -13.37 7.66
CA HIS A 17 -8.76 -12.84 7.03
C HIS A 17 -8.50 -11.68 6.06
N LEU A 18 -7.34 -11.01 6.17
CA LEU A 18 -7.00 -9.83 5.37
C LEU A 18 -6.38 -10.19 4.01
N PHE A 19 -5.75 -11.36 3.90
CA PHE A 19 -5.07 -11.82 2.69
C PHE A 19 -4.87 -13.33 2.71
N ASP A 20 -4.76 -13.94 1.53
CA ASP A 20 -4.49 -15.37 1.42
C ASP A 20 -3.09 -15.71 1.95
N ALA A 21 -2.94 -16.90 2.55
CA ALA A 21 -1.73 -17.31 3.28
C ALA A 21 -0.42 -17.19 2.45
N GLN A 22 -0.49 -17.39 1.14
CA GLN A 22 0.64 -17.23 0.22
C GLN A 22 1.26 -15.82 0.21
N TYR A 23 0.50 -14.79 0.63
CA TYR A 23 0.97 -13.40 0.67
C TYR A 23 1.42 -12.94 2.05
N ARG A 24 1.34 -13.82 3.07
CA ARG A 24 1.68 -13.50 4.47
C ARG A 24 3.03 -12.80 4.59
N TRP A 25 4.07 -13.37 3.96
CA TRP A 25 5.44 -12.86 4.04
C TRP A 25 5.67 -11.55 3.27
N ARG A 26 4.72 -11.11 2.44
CA ARG A 26 4.76 -9.79 1.80
C ARG A 26 4.28 -8.71 2.78
N VAL A 27 3.30 -9.01 3.62
CA VAL A 27 2.70 -8.06 4.58
C VAL A 27 3.39 -8.08 5.93
N SER A 28 3.51 -9.26 6.55
CA SER A 28 4.13 -9.46 7.86
C SER A 28 5.50 -10.10 7.64
N ARG A 29 6.55 -9.29 7.68
CA ARG A 29 7.93 -9.68 7.37
C ARG A 29 8.69 -10.09 8.63
N ILE A 30 9.94 -10.51 8.43
CA ILE A 30 10.87 -10.83 9.51
C ILE A 30 11.05 -9.63 10.48
N ALA A 31 11.48 -9.92 11.70
CA ALA A 31 11.69 -8.92 12.75
C ALA A 31 10.46 -8.04 13.06
N GLY A 32 9.24 -8.58 12.86
CA GLY A 32 7.99 -7.90 13.19
C GLY A 32 7.62 -6.75 12.24
N TRP A 33 8.32 -6.59 11.12
CA TRP A 33 8.05 -5.50 10.18
C TRP A 33 6.71 -5.69 9.46
N ILE A 34 5.85 -4.66 9.47
CA ILE A 34 4.58 -4.64 8.76
C ILE A 34 4.63 -3.68 7.57
N SER A 35 4.47 -4.23 6.37
CA SER A 35 4.52 -3.47 5.12
C SER A 35 3.32 -2.52 4.98
N PRO A 36 3.49 -1.36 4.33
CA PRO A 36 2.35 -0.57 3.84
C PRO A 36 1.55 -1.36 2.81
N VAL A 37 0.22 -1.20 2.82
CA VAL A 37 -0.70 -2.01 2.00
C VAL A 37 -1.70 -1.20 1.17
N VAL A 38 -2.12 -1.76 0.04
CA VAL A 38 -3.34 -1.37 -0.66
C VAL A 38 -4.47 -2.21 -0.09
N LEU A 39 -5.38 -1.57 0.64
CA LEU A 39 -6.63 -2.14 1.09
C LEU A 39 -7.72 -1.86 0.04
N LEU A 40 -8.41 -2.90 -0.41
CA LEU A 40 -9.54 -2.84 -1.32
C LEU A 40 -10.66 -3.72 -0.76
N ASP A 41 -11.82 -3.13 -0.49
CA ASP A 41 -13.01 -3.82 0.04
C ASP A 41 -12.70 -4.70 1.27
N GLY A 42 -11.90 -4.18 2.20
CA GLY A 42 -11.48 -4.87 3.42
C GLY A 42 -10.40 -5.95 3.24
N ARG A 43 -9.90 -6.17 2.02
CA ARG A 43 -8.81 -7.12 1.73
C ARG A 43 -7.53 -6.42 1.28
N VAL A 44 -6.39 -6.95 1.70
CA VAL A 44 -5.08 -6.50 1.23
C VAL A 44 -4.81 -7.12 -0.13
N VAL A 45 -4.64 -6.26 -1.14
CA VAL A 45 -4.45 -6.68 -2.54
C VAL A 45 -3.07 -6.37 -3.11
N ALA A 46 -2.27 -5.59 -2.38
CA ALA A 46 -0.90 -5.25 -2.74
C ALA A 46 -0.15 -4.71 -1.52
N THR A 47 1.18 -4.70 -1.59
CA THR A 47 2.01 -3.82 -0.75
C THR A 47 2.41 -2.59 -1.55
N TRP A 48 2.87 -1.54 -0.87
CA TRP A 48 3.45 -0.39 -1.53
C TRP A 48 4.63 0.19 -0.76
N THR A 49 5.46 0.93 -1.48
CA THR A 49 6.51 1.79 -0.92
C THR A 49 6.38 3.18 -1.52
N HIS A 50 7.05 4.16 -0.92
CA HIS A 50 7.12 5.49 -1.49
C HIS A 50 8.53 6.07 -1.39
N GLN A 51 8.84 6.97 -2.32
CA GLN A 51 10.05 7.77 -2.32
C GLN A 51 9.71 9.19 -2.78
N PRO A 52 10.13 10.23 -2.05
CA PRO A 52 10.10 11.58 -2.57
C PRO A 52 10.99 11.70 -3.82
N ALA A 53 10.50 12.36 -4.85
CA ALA A 53 11.17 12.65 -6.10
C ALA A 53 11.02 14.14 -6.41
N ARG A 54 11.99 14.95 -5.97
CA ARG A 54 11.91 16.42 -5.99
C ARG A 54 10.65 16.91 -5.24
N ALA A 55 9.73 17.56 -5.95
CA ALA A 55 8.48 18.07 -5.41
C ALA A 55 7.32 17.05 -5.46
N ASN A 56 7.55 15.83 -5.96
CA ASN A 56 6.50 14.82 -6.14
C ASN A 56 6.77 13.56 -5.33
N LEU A 57 5.72 12.81 -5.00
CA LEU A 57 5.80 11.50 -4.36
C LEU A 57 5.69 10.39 -5.42
N VAL A 58 6.64 9.46 -5.45
CA VAL A 58 6.49 8.23 -6.24
C VAL A 58 6.01 7.13 -5.31
N VAL A 59 4.84 6.57 -5.60
CA VAL A 59 4.28 5.41 -4.92
C VAL A 59 4.45 4.18 -5.82
N SER A 60 5.24 3.21 -5.34
CA SER A 60 5.47 1.95 -6.05
C SER A 60 4.60 0.85 -5.45
N VAL A 61 3.71 0.27 -6.24
CA VAL A 61 2.74 -0.74 -5.83
C VAL A 61 3.20 -2.12 -6.29
N THR A 62 3.29 -3.07 -5.37
CA THR A 62 3.62 -4.47 -5.66
C THR A 62 2.37 -5.33 -5.50
N PRO A 63 1.61 -5.55 -6.60
CA PRO A 63 0.34 -6.24 -6.54
C PRO A 63 0.47 -7.74 -6.22
N PHE A 64 -0.51 -8.28 -5.52
CA PHE A 64 -0.62 -9.73 -5.28
C PHE A 64 -1.21 -10.46 -6.50
N ARG A 65 -2.07 -9.74 -7.24
CA ARG A 65 -2.70 -10.12 -8.50
C ARG A 65 -2.91 -8.86 -9.34
N ARG A 66 -3.13 -9.00 -10.65
CA ARG A 66 -3.36 -7.85 -11.54
C ARG A 66 -4.46 -6.94 -10.99
N LEU A 67 -4.12 -5.67 -10.75
CA LEU A 67 -5.09 -4.64 -10.36
C LEU A 67 -5.74 -4.04 -11.60
N THR A 68 -7.01 -3.65 -11.49
CA THR A 68 -7.71 -2.99 -12.59
C THR A 68 -7.22 -1.55 -12.76
N ALA A 69 -7.44 -0.97 -13.95
CA ALA A 69 -7.17 0.45 -14.18
C ALA A 69 -7.98 1.36 -13.23
N ALA A 70 -9.22 0.97 -12.91
CA ALA A 70 -10.06 1.69 -11.95
C ALA A 70 -9.45 1.66 -10.53
N THR A 71 -8.98 0.50 -10.08
CA THR A 71 -8.28 0.38 -8.79
C THR A 71 -7.00 1.22 -8.78
N MET A 72 -6.18 1.18 -9.83
CA MET A 72 -4.97 2.00 -9.91
C MET A 72 -5.27 3.50 -9.93
N LYS A 73 -6.37 3.94 -10.56
CA LYS A 73 -6.84 5.33 -10.49
C LYS A 73 -7.16 5.75 -9.05
N GLN A 74 -7.86 4.90 -8.29
CA GLN A 74 -8.13 5.16 -6.87
C GLN A 74 -6.84 5.21 -6.05
N VAL A 75 -5.90 4.27 -6.28
CA VAL A 75 -4.59 4.28 -5.62
C VAL A 75 -3.84 5.58 -5.91
N ASN A 76 -3.85 6.06 -7.16
CA ASN A 76 -3.23 7.34 -7.50
C ASN A 76 -3.88 8.53 -6.79
N GLY A 77 -5.21 8.53 -6.64
CA GLY A 77 -5.92 9.54 -5.85
C GLY A 77 -5.47 9.56 -4.39
N ARG A 78 -5.39 8.38 -3.75
CA ARG A 78 -4.86 8.24 -2.38
C ARG A 78 -3.39 8.65 -2.26
N ALA A 79 -2.59 8.42 -3.30
CA ALA A 79 -1.21 8.89 -3.33
C ALA A 79 -1.12 10.43 -3.36
N GLN A 80 -2.05 11.12 -4.04
CA GLN A 80 -2.13 12.59 -3.99
C GLN A 80 -2.42 13.10 -2.58
N GLU A 81 -3.37 12.46 -1.87
CA GLU A 81 -3.70 12.81 -0.48
C GLU A 81 -2.45 12.72 0.41
N ILE A 82 -1.67 11.65 0.26
CA ILE A 82 -0.41 11.48 1.01
C ILE A 82 0.62 12.53 0.61
N ALA A 83 0.80 12.82 -0.68
CA ALA A 83 1.73 13.85 -1.13
C ALA A 83 1.37 15.23 -0.56
N SER A 84 0.09 15.60 -0.59
CA SER A 84 -0.39 16.86 -0.01
C SER A 84 -0.11 16.93 1.50
N ALA A 85 -0.36 15.85 2.25
CA ALA A 85 -0.06 15.77 3.67
C ALA A 85 1.45 15.91 3.98
N LEU A 86 2.32 15.52 3.04
CA LEU A 86 3.78 15.65 3.14
C LEU A 86 4.30 16.99 2.59
N GLY A 87 3.44 17.91 2.17
CA GLY A 87 3.83 19.21 1.59
C GLY A 87 4.42 19.11 0.18
N LEU A 88 4.14 18.02 -0.54
CA LEU A 88 4.57 17.80 -1.92
C LEU A 88 3.51 18.27 -2.91
N SER A 89 3.94 18.65 -4.12
CA SER A 89 3.08 19.20 -5.18
C SER A 89 2.21 18.16 -5.88
N GLY A 90 2.52 16.88 -5.74
CA GLY A 90 1.72 15.80 -6.33
C GLY A 90 2.33 14.42 -6.12
N ALA A 91 1.66 13.41 -6.66
CA ALA A 91 2.12 12.04 -6.64
C ALA A 91 1.96 11.32 -7.98
N VAL A 92 2.68 10.22 -8.16
CA VAL A 92 2.38 9.23 -9.20
C VAL A 92 2.46 7.85 -8.55
N ALA A 93 1.35 7.10 -8.65
CA ALA A 93 1.32 5.69 -8.30
C ALA A 93 1.59 4.83 -9.54
N LYS A 94 2.54 3.91 -9.44
CA LYS A 94 2.90 2.96 -10.49
C LYS A 94 3.06 1.56 -9.95
N VAL A 95 2.81 0.56 -10.78
CA VAL A 95 3.17 -0.83 -10.45
C VAL A 95 4.70 -0.95 -10.47
N ALA A 96 5.27 -1.57 -9.45
CA ALA A 96 6.70 -1.88 -9.40
C ALA A 96 7.05 -2.87 -10.52
N VAL A 97 8.16 -2.62 -11.22
CA VAL A 97 8.74 -3.52 -12.22
C VAL A 97 9.54 -4.60 -11.52
#